data_AF-A0A3R9GWW0-F1
#
_entry.id   AF-A0A3R9GWW0-F1
#
_cell.length_a   1.000
_cell.length_b   1.000
_cell.length_c   1.000
_cell.angle_alpha   90.00
_cell.angle_beta   90.00
_cell.angle_gamma   90.00
#
_symmetry.space_group_name_H-M   'P 1'
#
loop_
_entity.id
_entity.type
_entity.pdbx_description
1 polymer ?
#
loop_
_entity_poly.entity_id
_entity_poly.type
_entity_poly.pdbx_seq_one_letter_code
_entity_poly.pdbx_strand_id
1 'polypeptide(L)'
;MNENLWLTAAECAERIGLTVKALRLYEKRGLINPWRTGKNWRLYGVEELARLNEILALKRLGLSLARITELLAGQATDLDRTLVMQQTQLLSLRSRVEDSLSRINALRQRIAAGEPISINELVSIAKETSMTDQSADAVAWRRYEQARPRTEGEIAPELLDHYLGAYLFDWGSSIAIARREGGLTARVLGQEALDIYPEKEDEFFYRVVAAQLSFRRGPDGRVNGLVLHQNGYEQEAPRIDAGGGGKAGRRPGEPDEKQAAGRQQRSVAAQCDRRTSER
;
A
#
# COMPACT_ATOMS: atom_id res chain seq x y z
N MET A 1 49.06 -7.76 11.79
CA MET A 1 48.49 -8.61 12.85
C MET A 1 47.03 -8.85 12.49
N ASN A 2 46.73 -9.92 11.76
CA ASN A 2 45.36 -10.26 11.40
C ASN A 2 44.94 -11.42 12.29
N GLU A 3 44.29 -11.13 13.42
CA GLU A 3 43.56 -12.15 14.17
C GLU A 3 42.46 -12.68 13.26
N ASN A 4 42.46 -13.99 12.99
CA ASN A 4 41.36 -14.70 12.35
C ASN A 4 40.13 -14.61 13.27
N LEU A 5 39.42 -13.50 13.20
CA LEU A 5 38.27 -13.22 14.04
C LEU A 5 37.06 -13.97 13.49
N TRP A 6 36.91 -15.19 13.97
CA TRP A 6 35.74 -16.02 13.71
C TRP A 6 34.59 -15.55 14.60
N LEU A 7 33.52 -15.06 13.97
CA LEU A 7 32.33 -14.58 14.67
C LEU A 7 31.27 -15.66 14.74
N THR A 8 30.56 -15.77 15.87
CA THR A 8 29.32 -16.52 15.94
C THR A 8 28.23 -15.85 15.09
N ALA A 9 27.12 -16.57 14.85
CA ALA A 9 26.01 -16.00 14.08
C ALA A 9 25.41 -14.72 14.73
N ALA A 10 25.39 -14.63 16.07
CA ALA A 10 24.88 -13.46 16.76
C ALA A 10 25.83 -12.26 16.60
N GLU A 11 27.12 -12.46 16.86
CA GLU A 11 28.14 -11.40 16.73
C GLU A 11 28.28 -10.92 15.27
N CYS A 12 28.22 -11.85 14.30
CA CYS A 12 28.23 -11.50 12.88
C CYS A 12 27.00 -10.68 12.48
N ALA A 13 25.81 -11.09 12.94
CA ALA A 13 24.56 -10.40 12.68
C ALA A 13 24.60 -8.97 13.25
N GLU A 14 25.03 -8.82 14.51
CA GLU A 14 25.17 -7.52 15.17
C GLU A 14 26.16 -6.61 14.44
N ARG A 15 27.35 -7.11 14.13
CA ARG A 15 28.42 -6.33 13.47
C ARG A 15 28.06 -5.84 12.08
N ILE A 16 27.28 -6.62 11.33
CA ILE A 16 26.90 -6.33 9.94
C ILE A 16 25.54 -5.61 9.87
N GLY A 17 24.82 -5.49 10.99
CA GLY A 17 23.48 -4.89 11.02
C GLY A 17 22.43 -5.78 10.34
N LEU A 18 22.57 -7.10 10.46
CA LEU A 18 21.66 -8.11 9.95
C LEU A 18 20.99 -8.88 11.10
N THR A 19 19.97 -9.67 10.76
CA THR A 19 19.43 -10.65 11.70
C THR A 19 20.09 -12.01 11.50
N VAL A 20 20.14 -12.82 12.56
CA VAL A 20 20.57 -14.24 12.45
C VAL A 20 19.71 -15.00 11.43
N LYS A 21 18.43 -14.64 11.29
CA LYS A 21 17.52 -15.20 10.26
C LYS A 21 18.00 -14.84 8.84
N ALA A 22 18.46 -13.61 8.61
CA ALA A 22 19.01 -13.19 7.31
C ALA A 22 20.29 -13.97 6.96
N LEU A 23 21.20 -14.18 7.92
CA LEU A 23 22.39 -15.01 7.70
C LEU A 23 22.03 -16.44 7.28
N ARG A 24 21.06 -17.07 7.96
CA ARG A 24 20.56 -18.40 7.60
C ARG A 24 19.91 -18.43 6.21
N LEU A 25 19.18 -17.39 5.86
CA LEU A 25 18.57 -17.26 4.54
C LEU A 25 19.64 -17.19 3.45
N TYR A 26 20.69 -16.41 3.66
CA TYR A 26 21.79 -16.26 2.71
C TYR A 26 22.60 -17.56 2.56
N GLU A 27 22.87 -18.26 3.66
CA GLU A 27 23.47 -19.61 3.63
C GLU A 27 22.59 -20.58 2.84
N LYS A 28 21.28 -20.63 3.11
CA LYS A 28 20.33 -21.50 2.38
C LYS A 28 20.29 -21.21 0.88
N ARG A 29 20.55 -19.97 0.48
CA ARG A 29 20.61 -19.53 -0.92
C ARG A 29 22.00 -19.74 -1.54
N GLY A 30 22.96 -20.29 -0.81
CA GLY A 30 24.34 -20.49 -1.28
C GLY A 30 25.16 -19.21 -1.40
N LEU A 31 24.68 -18.09 -0.85
CA LEU A 31 25.33 -16.79 -0.95
C LEU A 31 26.53 -16.65 -0.01
N ILE A 32 26.53 -17.39 1.10
CA ILE A 32 27.61 -17.47 2.08
C ILE A 32 27.77 -18.92 2.51
N ASN A 33 28.98 -19.31 2.92
CA ASN A 33 29.26 -20.66 3.37
C ASN A 33 30.08 -20.65 4.67
N PRO A 34 29.44 -20.33 5.81
CA PRO A 34 30.14 -20.19 7.08
C PRO A 34 30.81 -21.50 7.50
N TRP A 35 32.00 -21.39 8.09
CA TRP A 35 32.69 -22.54 8.66
C TRP A 35 31.90 -23.15 9.81
N ARG A 36 32.06 -24.46 10.03
CA ARG A 36 31.37 -25.18 11.10
C ARG A 36 32.37 -25.79 12.06
N THR A 37 32.16 -25.54 13.35
CA THR A 37 32.92 -26.22 14.42
C THR A 37 32.58 -27.71 14.45
N GLY A 38 33.38 -28.52 15.15
CA GLY A 38 33.08 -29.94 15.38
C GLY A 38 31.75 -30.20 16.11
N LYS A 39 31.20 -29.19 16.80
CA LYS A 39 29.84 -29.21 17.40
C LYS A 39 28.76 -28.65 16.46
N ASN A 40 29.08 -28.48 15.19
CA ASN A 40 28.20 -27.98 14.12
C ASN A 40 27.73 -26.51 14.30
N TRP A 41 28.50 -25.68 15.01
CA TRP A 41 28.20 -24.26 15.17
C TRP A 41 28.78 -23.45 14.02
N ARG A 42 28.02 -22.47 13.52
CA ARG A 42 28.44 -21.58 12.43
C ARG A 42 29.39 -20.52 12.94
N LEU A 43 30.53 -20.38 12.26
CA LEU A 43 31.50 -19.32 12.43
C LEU A 43 31.68 -18.59 11.11
N TYR A 44 31.76 -17.26 11.19
CA TYR A 44 31.88 -16.37 10.04
C TYR A 44 33.26 -15.72 10.09
N GLY A 45 34.07 -15.99 9.07
CA GLY A 45 35.39 -15.43 8.90
C GLY A 45 35.39 -14.15 8.08
N VAL A 46 36.58 -13.71 7.70
CA VAL A 46 36.78 -12.48 6.91
C VAL A 46 36.15 -12.63 5.52
N GLU A 47 36.19 -13.83 4.93
CA GLU A 47 35.59 -14.11 3.62
C GLU A 47 34.06 -13.98 3.66
N GLU A 48 33.40 -14.54 4.67
CA GLU A 48 31.95 -14.40 4.83
C GLU A 48 31.56 -12.94 5.08
N LEU A 49 32.33 -12.20 5.88
CA LEU A 49 32.09 -10.79 6.15
C LEU A 49 32.21 -9.94 4.87
N ALA A 50 33.22 -10.19 4.05
CA ALA A 50 33.39 -9.52 2.76
C ALA A 50 32.20 -9.80 1.84
N ARG A 51 31.77 -11.06 1.76
CA ARG A 51 30.61 -11.48 0.97
C ARG A 51 29.30 -10.87 1.46
N LEU A 52 29.09 -10.79 2.78
CA LEU A 52 27.92 -10.15 3.37
C LEU A 52 27.87 -8.65 3.06
N ASN A 53 29.00 -7.96 3.12
CA ASN A 53 29.09 -6.55 2.74
C ASN A 53 28.79 -6.32 1.25
N GLU A 54 29.25 -7.22 0.37
CA GLU A 54 28.92 -7.20 -1.05
C GLU A 54 27.40 -7.35 -1.28
N ILE A 55 26.76 -8.33 -0.63
CA ILE A 55 25.30 -8.52 -0.69
C ILE A 55 24.57 -7.27 -0.21
N LEU A 56 25.02 -6.65 0.88
CA LEU A 56 24.42 -5.42 1.42
C LEU A 56 24.59 -4.23 0.47
N ALA A 57 25.75 -4.07 -0.18
CA ALA A 57 25.97 -3.02 -1.15
C ALA A 57 25.01 -3.16 -2.34
N LEU A 58 24.86 -4.37 -2.88
CA LEU A 58 23.94 -4.66 -3.98
C LEU A 58 22.47 -4.49 -3.56
N LYS A 59 22.13 -4.84 -2.32
CA LYS A 59 20.82 -4.56 -1.74
C LYS A 59 20.50 -3.07 -1.70
N ARG A 60 21.43 -2.26 -1.20
CA ARG A 60 21.32 -0.79 -1.16
C ARG A 60 21.19 -0.17 -2.57
N LEU A 61 21.70 -0.85 -3.60
CA LEU A 61 21.52 -0.47 -5.00
C LEU A 61 20.16 -0.91 -5.60
N GLY A 62 19.27 -1.50 -4.78
CA GLY A 62 17.92 -1.87 -5.15
C GLY A 62 17.79 -3.27 -5.78
N LEU A 63 18.83 -4.11 -5.72
CA LEU A 63 18.78 -5.44 -6.32
C LEU A 63 18.00 -6.45 -5.45
N SER A 64 17.18 -7.26 -6.11
CA SER A 64 16.48 -8.37 -5.44
C SER A 64 17.47 -9.45 -5.01
N LEU A 65 17.14 -10.22 -3.97
CA LEU A 65 18.03 -11.28 -3.49
C LEU A 65 18.24 -12.38 -4.54
N ALA A 66 17.24 -12.66 -5.37
CA ALA A 66 17.35 -13.58 -6.50
C ALA A 66 18.40 -13.09 -7.51
N ARG A 67 18.33 -11.80 -7.89
CA ARG A 67 19.29 -11.21 -8.84
C ARG A 67 20.70 -11.14 -8.27
N ILE A 68 20.85 -10.85 -6.98
CA ILE A 68 22.14 -10.91 -6.29
C ILE A 68 22.71 -12.33 -6.35
N THR A 69 21.86 -13.37 -6.22
CA THR A 69 22.31 -14.77 -6.31
C THR A 69 22.84 -15.09 -7.70
N GLU A 70 22.12 -14.72 -8.76
CA GLU A 70 22.58 -14.90 -10.16
C GLU A 70 23.89 -14.15 -10.44
N LEU A 71 24.00 -12.92 -9.92
CA LEU A 71 25.17 -12.07 -10.08
C LEU A 71 26.41 -12.68 -9.44
N LEU A 72 26.30 -13.07 -8.17
CA LEU A 72 27.42 -13.63 -7.41
C LEU A 72 27.77 -15.06 -7.83
N ALA A 73 26.87 -15.76 -8.52
CA ALA A 73 27.15 -17.03 -9.18
C ALA A 73 27.92 -16.87 -10.51
N GLY A 74 28.29 -15.64 -10.91
CA GLY A 74 29.00 -15.38 -12.16
C GLY A 74 28.13 -15.56 -13.42
N GLN A 75 26.81 -15.65 -13.25
CA GLN A 75 25.85 -15.88 -14.34
C GLN A 75 25.30 -14.57 -14.92
N ALA A 76 25.61 -13.42 -14.33
CA ALA A 76 25.10 -12.14 -14.81
C ALA A 76 26.10 -11.42 -15.71
N THR A 77 25.92 -11.57 -17.02
CA THR A 77 26.49 -10.71 -18.07
C THR A 77 25.86 -9.31 -18.10
N ASP A 78 25.12 -8.92 -17.06
CA ASP A 78 24.01 -7.95 -17.14
C ASP A 78 23.89 -7.09 -15.87
N LEU A 79 24.93 -7.07 -15.02
CA LEU A 79 25.05 -6.13 -13.89
C LEU A 79 25.04 -4.70 -14.38
N ASP A 80 25.85 -4.40 -15.41
CA ASP A 80 25.94 -3.08 -16.02
C ASP A 80 24.56 -2.58 -16.48
N ARG A 81 23.79 -3.41 -17.20
CA ARG A 81 22.41 -3.07 -17.58
C ARG A 81 21.49 -2.85 -16.38
N THR A 82 21.62 -3.68 -15.34
CA THR A 82 20.84 -3.52 -14.11
C THR A 82 21.15 -2.19 -13.41
N LEU A 83 22.42 -1.81 -13.35
CA LEU A 83 22.86 -0.54 -12.78
C LEU A 83 22.41 0.65 -13.63
N VAL A 84 22.46 0.54 -14.96
CA VAL A 84 21.92 1.56 -15.88
C VAL A 84 20.42 1.74 -15.71
N MET A 85 19.65 0.66 -15.56
CA MET A 85 18.21 0.76 -15.27
C MET A 85 17.94 1.43 -13.92
N GLN A 86 18.68 1.06 -12.86
CA GLN A 86 18.56 1.70 -11.54
C GLN A 86 18.94 3.18 -11.59
N GLN A 87 20.03 3.52 -12.26
CA GLN A 87 20.44 4.90 -12.48
C GLN A 87 19.34 5.71 -13.20
N THR A 88 18.73 5.12 -14.23
CA THR A 88 17.61 5.76 -14.96
C THR A 88 16.40 6.00 -14.06
N GLN A 89 16.05 5.04 -13.19
CA GLN A 89 14.97 5.18 -12.22
C GLN A 89 15.26 6.28 -11.20
N LEU A 90 16.48 6.35 -10.67
CA LEU A 90 16.91 7.39 -9.73
C LEU A 90 16.89 8.79 -10.37
N LEU A 91 17.33 8.90 -11.62
CA LEU A 91 17.26 10.16 -12.38
C LEU A 91 15.81 10.60 -12.61
N SER A 92 14.90 9.67 -12.91
CA SER A 92 13.48 9.96 -13.03
C SER A 92 12.86 10.41 -11.70
N LEU A 93 13.22 9.76 -10.59
CA LEU A 93 12.79 10.20 -9.26
C LEU A 93 13.30 11.60 -8.94
N ARG A 94 14.59 11.88 -9.20
CA ARG A 94 15.18 13.21 -9.02
C ARG A 94 14.39 14.28 -9.77
N SER A 95 14.09 14.05 -11.05
CA SER A 95 13.30 14.99 -11.86
C SER A 95 11.93 15.27 -11.24
N ARG A 96 11.21 14.24 -10.79
CA ARG A 96 9.89 14.43 -10.15
C ARG A 96 9.98 15.25 -8.86
N VAL A 97 11.02 15.03 -8.07
CA VAL A 97 11.26 15.78 -6.83
C VAL A 97 11.57 17.25 -7.15
N GLU A 98 12.43 17.50 -8.14
CA GLU A 98 12.79 18.84 -8.59
C GLU A 98 11.56 19.61 -9.13
N ASP A 99 10.71 18.95 -9.91
CA ASP A 99 9.46 19.54 -10.42
C ASP A 99 8.50 19.89 -9.27
N SER A 100 8.35 18.97 -8.30
CA SER A 100 7.50 19.18 -7.13
C SER A 100 7.98 20.34 -6.26
N LEU A 101 9.30 20.42 -6.01
CA LEU A 101 9.90 21.53 -5.28
C LEU A 101 9.69 22.87 -6.00
N SER A 102 9.82 22.88 -7.32
CA SER A 102 9.59 24.09 -8.12
C SER A 102 8.16 24.62 -7.98
N ARG A 103 7.16 23.72 -8.00
CA ARG A 103 5.75 24.07 -7.80
C ARG A 103 5.47 24.59 -6.39
N ILE A 104 6.01 23.93 -5.36
CA ILE A 104 5.91 24.40 -3.97
C ILE A 104 6.50 25.81 -3.85
N ASN A 105 7.67 26.05 -4.42
CA ASN A 105 8.33 27.35 -4.35
C ASN A 105 7.52 28.44 -5.07
N ALA A 106 6.97 28.16 -6.25
CA ALA A 106 6.10 29.08 -6.97
C ALA A 106 4.84 29.43 -6.14
N LEU A 107 4.22 28.43 -5.50
CA LEU A 107 3.08 28.68 -4.62
C LEU A 107 3.46 29.56 -3.44
N ARG A 108 4.59 29.27 -2.78
CA ARG A 108 5.08 30.08 -1.65
C ARG A 108 5.33 31.54 -2.04
N GLN A 109 5.83 31.80 -3.25
CA GLN A 109 6.01 33.16 -3.75
C GLN A 109 4.68 33.90 -3.94
N ARG A 110 3.66 33.22 -4.46
CA ARG A 110 2.30 33.79 -4.62
C ARG A 110 1.64 34.10 -3.28
N ILE A 111 1.79 33.23 -2.27
CA ILE A 111 1.35 33.51 -0.89
C ILE A 111 2.01 34.78 -0.37
N ALA A 112 3.34 34.88 -0.53
CA ALA A 112 4.09 36.04 -0.07
C ALA A 112 3.67 37.34 -0.79
N ALA A 113 3.19 37.24 -2.04
CA ALA A 113 2.64 38.35 -2.81
C ALA A 113 1.18 38.69 -2.44
N GLY A 114 0.52 37.94 -1.54
CA GLY A 114 -0.86 38.16 -1.13
C GLY A 114 -1.90 37.67 -2.13
N GLU A 115 -1.52 36.81 -3.08
CA GLU A 115 -2.46 36.24 -4.05
C GLU A 115 -3.34 35.15 -3.41
N PRO A 116 -4.64 35.09 -3.77
CA PRO A 116 -5.52 34.04 -3.30
C PRO A 116 -5.12 32.68 -3.89
N ILE A 117 -5.03 31.66 -3.03
CA ILE A 117 -4.80 30.26 -3.44
C ILE A 117 -6.12 29.52 -3.48
N SER A 118 -6.31 28.73 -4.54
CA SER A 118 -7.45 27.82 -4.64
C SER A 118 -7.19 26.48 -3.92
N ILE A 119 -8.25 25.89 -3.36
CA ILE A 119 -8.20 24.55 -2.76
C ILE A 119 -7.77 23.49 -3.80
N ASN A 120 -8.15 23.67 -5.06
CA ASN A 120 -7.77 22.75 -6.14
C ASN A 120 -6.26 22.74 -6.42
N GLU A 121 -5.58 23.88 -6.30
CA GLU A 121 -4.11 23.97 -6.40
C GLU A 121 -3.41 23.32 -5.19
N LEU A 122 -3.99 23.45 -3.99
CA LEU A 122 -3.47 22.75 -2.81
C LEU A 122 -3.60 21.23 -2.97
N VAL A 123 -4.74 20.76 -3.50
CA VAL A 123 -5.01 19.34 -3.76
C VAL A 123 -4.10 18.78 -4.86
N SER A 124 -3.81 19.53 -5.94
CA SER A 124 -2.92 19.05 -6.99
C SER A 124 -1.47 18.89 -6.50
N ILE A 125 -0.97 19.86 -5.72
CA ILE A 125 0.38 19.80 -5.15
C ILE A 125 0.50 18.68 -4.10
N ALA A 126 -0.52 18.47 -3.26
CA ALA A 126 -0.53 17.39 -2.28
C ALA A 126 -0.49 16.00 -2.94
N LYS A 127 -1.19 15.81 -4.06
CA LYS A 127 -1.18 14.56 -4.84
C LYS A 127 0.16 14.30 -5.52
N GLU A 128 0.81 15.34 -6.04
CA GLU A 128 2.09 15.22 -6.74
C GLU A 128 3.28 15.00 -5.77
N THR A 129 3.19 15.50 -4.54
CA THR A 129 4.26 15.43 -3.53
C THR A 129 4.23 14.17 -2.65
N SER A 130 3.09 13.49 -2.52
CA SER A 130 2.94 12.24 -1.74
C SER A 130 3.64 11.01 -2.35
N MET A 131 4.14 11.09 -3.59
CA MET A 131 4.78 9.96 -4.26
C MET A 131 6.24 9.68 -3.86
N THR A 132 6.73 10.22 -2.74
CA THR A 132 8.19 10.30 -2.46
C THR A 132 8.74 9.41 -1.32
N ASP A 133 7.95 8.54 -0.68
CA ASP A 133 8.49 7.64 0.35
C ASP A 133 8.77 6.21 -0.18
N GLN A 134 10.01 5.95 -0.62
CA GLN A 134 10.44 4.67 -1.18
C GLN A 134 11.93 4.39 -0.89
N SER A 135 12.26 3.78 0.25
CA SER A 135 13.49 2.96 0.26
C SER A 135 13.20 1.64 -0.47
N ALA A 136 13.93 1.37 -1.55
CA ALA A 136 13.67 0.25 -2.44
C ALA A 136 13.71 -1.12 -1.72
N ASP A 137 14.52 -1.26 -0.68
CA ASP A 137 14.62 -2.50 0.11
C ASP A 137 13.41 -2.75 1.01
N ALA A 138 12.86 -1.70 1.65
CA ALA A 138 11.66 -1.84 2.48
C ALA A 138 10.44 -2.14 1.61
N VAL A 139 10.31 -1.47 0.46
CA VAL A 139 9.22 -1.71 -0.50
C VAL A 139 9.33 -3.10 -1.14
N ALA A 140 10.53 -3.57 -1.49
CA ALA A 140 10.72 -4.91 -2.07
C ALA A 140 10.44 -6.04 -1.07
N TRP A 141 10.86 -5.88 0.20
CA TRP A 141 10.50 -6.82 1.26
C TRP A 141 9.00 -6.82 1.53
N ARG A 142 8.37 -5.64 1.64
CA ARG A 142 6.91 -5.53 1.80
C ARG A 142 6.18 -6.14 0.62
N ARG A 143 6.60 -5.92 -0.64
CA ARG A 143 6.00 -6.59 -1.81
C ARG A 143 6.06 -8.10 -1.72
N TYR A 144 7.21 -8.65 -1.29
CA TYR A 144 7.36 -10.09 -1.09
C TYR A 144 6.43 -10.61 0.02
N GLU A 145 6.35 -9.91 1.15
CA GLU A 145 5.48 -10.26 2.26
C GLU A 145 4.00 -10.19 1.85
N GLN A 146 3.60 -9.13 1.17
CA GLN A 146 2.23 -8.90 0.70
C GLN A 146 1.81 -9.89 -0.41
N ALA A 147 2.76 -10.40 -1.21
CA ALA A 147 2.48 -11.36 -2.29
C ALA A 147 2.50 -12.83 -1.83
N ARG A 148 2.84 -13.11 -0.57
CA ARG A 148 2.89 -14.50 -0.07
C ARG A 148 1.48 -15.10 -0.08
N PRO A 149 1.33 -16.43 -0.32
CA PRO A 149 0.05 -17.11 -0.16
C PRO A 149 -0.50 -16.93 1.25
N ARG A 150 -1.77 -16.54 1.36
CA ARG A 150 -2.48 -16.36 2.63
C ARG A 150 -3.45 -17.52 2.84
N THR A 151 -3.64 -17.87 4.11
CA THR A 151 -4.63 -18.89 4.51
C THR A 151 -5.74 -18.17 5.25
N GLU A 152 -6.98 -18.48 4.91
CA GLU A 152 -8.13 -17.95 5.64
C GLU A 152 -8.19 -18.57 7.03
N GLY A 153 -8.28 -17.72 8.04
CA GLY A 153 -8.56 -18.08 9.43
C GLY A 153 -10.05 -18.04 9.73
N GLU A 154 -10.39 -18.31 11.00
CA GLU A 154 -11.77 -18.26 11.47
C GLU A 154 -11.96 -17.08 12.44
N ILE A 155 -13.01 -16.29 12.24
CA ILE A 155 -13.47 -15.25 13.16
C ILE A 155 -14.95 -15.49 13.46
N ALA A 156 -15.31 -15.38 14.74
CA ALA A 156 -16.70 -15.50 15.16
C ALA A 156 -17.58 -14.45 14.43
N PRO A 157 -18.72 -14.83 13.83
CA PRO A 157 -19.55 -13.92 13.02
C PRO A 157 -19.98 -12.65 13.76
N GLU A 158 -20.11 -12.71 15.08
CA GLU A 158 -20.47 -11.58 15.95
C GLU A 158 -19.38 -10.49 15.99
N LEU A 159 -18.10 -10.88 15.84
CA LEU A 159 -16.98 -9.95 15.86
C LEU A 159 -16.82 -9.17 14.56
N LEU A 160 -17.41 -9.64 13.45
CA LEU A 160 -17.29 -8.99 12.14
C LEU A 160 -17.88 -7.58 12.14
N ASP A 161 -18.87 -7.31 13.01
CA ASP A 161 -19.49 -5.99 13.12
C ASP A 161 -18.55 -4.91 13.67
N HIS A 162 -17.48 -5.31 14.38
CA HIS A 162 -16.50 -4.36 14.92
C HIS A 162 -15.71 -3.63 13.83
N TYR A 163 -15.61 -4.22 12.64
CA TYR A 163 -14.83 -3.68 11.53
C TYR A 163 -15.64 -2.78 10.59
N LEU A 164 -16.97 -2.77 10.72
CA LEU A 164 -17.85 -2.03 9.83
C LEU A 164 -17.65 -0.52 9.95
N GLY A 165 -17.64 0.16 8.81
CA GLY A 165 -17.57 1.61 8.74
C GLY A 165 -16.70 2.14 7.61
N ALA A 166 -16.52 3.46 7.59
CA ALA A 166 -15.65 4.16 6.66
C ALA A 166 -14.35 4.61 7.33
N TYR A 167 -13.28 4.50 6.55
CA TYR A 167 -11.92 4.83 6.94
C TYR A 167 -11.35 5.77 5.88
N LEU A 168 -10.75 6.88 6.30
CA LEU A 168 -10.29 7.95 5.42
C LEU A 168 -8.77 7.90 5.29
N PHE A 169 -8.26 7.79 4.07
CA PHE A 169 -6.85 7.92 3.78
C PHE A 169 -6.40 9.37 3.80
N ASP A 170 -5.12 9.61 4.07
CA ASP A 170 -4.47 10.93 4.07
C ASP A 170 -4.58 11.70 2.73
N TRP A 171 -4.70 10.98 1.61
CA TRP A 171 -4.91 11.52 0.27
C TRP A 171 -6.38 11.85 -0.07
N GLY A 172 -7.28 11.75 0.92
CA GLY A 172 -8.67 12.21 0.83
C GLY A 172 -9.66 11.24 0.19
N SER A 173 -9.24 9.99 -0.09
CA SER A 173 -10.17 8.91 -0.46
C SER A 173 -10.55 8.08 0.76
N SER A 174 -11.59 7.25 0.62
CA SER A 174 -12.05 6.38 1.70
C SER A 174 -12.19 4.93 1.25
N ILE A 175 -12.08 4.04 2.23
CA ILE A 175 -12.44 2.63 2.11
C ILE A 175 -13.58 2.34 3.08
N ALA A 176 -14.65 1.74 2.56
CA ALA A 176 -15.82 1.34 3.33
C ALA A 176 -15.82 -0.18 3.52
N ILE A 177 -15.96 -0.61 4.77
CA ILE A 177 -16.10 -2.00 5.17
C ILE A 177 -17.58 -2.29 5.43
N ALA A 178 -18.14 -3.23 4.69
CA ALA A 178 -19.55 -3.56 4.72
C ALA A 178 -19.77 -5.07 4.89
N ARG A 179 -20.90 -5.43 5.51
CA ARG A 179 -21.32 -6.81 5.69
C ARG A 179 -21.68 -7.44 4.34
N ARG A 180 -21.30 -8.69 4.14
CA ARG A 180 -21.78 -9.59 3.08
C ARG A 180 -22.24 -10.90 3.72
N GLU A 181 -23.04 -11.68 2.99
CA GLU A 181 -23.39 -13.04 3.36
C GLU A 181 -22.12 -13.86 3.72
N GLY A 182 -22.01 -14.23 5.01
CA GLY A 182 -20.89 -15.01 5.54
C GLY A 182 -19.56 -14.25 5.76
N GLY A 183 -19.46 -12.94 5.50
CA GLY A 183 -18.17 -12.24 5.60
C GLY A 183 -18.24 -10.72 5.46
N LEU A 184 -17.14 -10.14 5.00
CA LEU A 184 -16.97 -8.69 4.83
C LEU A 184 -16.54 -8.36 3.39
N THR A 185 -16.91 -7.17 2.95
CA THR A 185 -16.43 -6.56 1.71
C THR A 185 -15.75 -5.24 2.04
N ALA A 186 -14.74 -4.91 1.26
CA ALA A 186 -14.05 -3.63 1.30
C ALA A 186 -14.20 -2.93 -0.05
N ARG A 187 -14.62 -1.67 -0.02
CA ARG A 187 -14.81 -0.85 -1.21
C ARG A 187 -14.08 0.47 -1.07
N VAL A 188 -13.09 0.69 -1.92
CA VAL A 188 -12.46 2.01 -2.09
C VAL A 188 -13.37 2.89 -2.95
N LEU A 189 -13.46 4.17 -2.64
CA LEU A 189 -14.28 5.13 -3.38
C LEU A 189 -13.98 5.07 -4.90
N GLY A 190 -15.02 4.86 -5.71
CA GLY A 190 -14.91 4.75 -7.17
C GLY A 190 -14.50 3.36 -7.70
N GLN A 191 -14.30 2.37 -6.82
CA GLN A 191 -14.01 0.99 -7.18
C GLN A 191 -15.17 0.05 -6.83
N GLU A 192 -15.15 -1.14 -7.43
CA GLU A 192 -16.06 -2.22 -7.04
C GLU A 192 -15.74 -2.74 -5.64
N ALA A 193 -16.75 -3.26 -4.96
CA ALA A 193 -16.56 -3.89 -3.66
C ALA A 193 -15.90 -5.26 -3.85
N LEU A 194 -14.82 -5.50 -3.12
CA LEU A 194 -14.11 -6.77 -3.12
C LEU A 194 -14.27 -7.48 -1.79
N ASP A 195 -14.34 -8.80 -1.84
CA ASP A 195 -14.38 -9.63 -0.63
C ASP A 195 -13.04 -9.57 0.11
N ILE A 196 -13.14 -9.45 1.44
CA ILE A 196 -12.00 -9.58 2.34
C ILE A 196 -12.22 -10.78 3.27
N TYR A 197 -11.14 -11.50 3.53
CA TYR A 197 -11.15 -12.75 4.27
C TYR A 197 -10.20 -12.60 5.46
N PRO A 198 -10.57 -13.09 6.66
CA PRO A 198 -9.69 -13.00 7.82
C PRO A 198 -8.48 -13.94 7.64
N GLU A 199 -7.27 -13.47 7.96
CA GLU A 199 -6.09 -14.31 8.19
C GLU A 199 -5.92 -14.57 9.69
N LYS A 200 -6.11 -13.52 10.52
CA LYS A 200 -6.14 -13.56 11.98
C LYS A 200 -7.12 -12.51 12.51
N GLU A 201 -7.28 -12.43 13.83
CA GLU A 201 -7.96 -11.28 14.44
C GLU A 201 -7.31 -9.97 13.95
N ASP A 202 -8.14 -9.05 13.48
CA ASP A 202 -7.76 -7.74 12.93
C ASP A 202 -6.89 -7.75 11.64
N GLU A 203 -6.49 -8.92 11.13
CA GLU A 203 -5.72 -9.06 9.88
C GLU A 203 -6.60 -9.71 8.79
N PHE A 204 -6.82 -9.00 7.69
CA PHE A 204 -7.64 -9.45 6.55
C PHE A 204 -6.87 -9.36 5.24
N PHE A 205 -7.24 -10.17 4.25
CA PHE A 205 -6.63 -10.18 2.93
C PHE A 205 -7.65 -10.34 1.81
N TYR A 206 -7.24 -10.01 0.60
CA TYR A 206 -8.01 -10.25 -0.62
C TYR A 206 -7.51 -11.50 -1.33
N ARG A 207 -8.41 -12.31 -1.87
CA ARG A 207 -8.03 -13.48 -2.71
C ARG A 207 -7.68 -13.11 -4.15
N VAL A 208 -8.24 -11.99 -4.63
CA VAL A 208 -8.16 -11.58 -6.05
C VAL A 208 -7.09 -10.53 -6.32
N VAL A 209 -6.56 -9.89 -5.29
CA VAL A 209 -5.47 -8.91 -5.38
C VAL A 209 -4.46 -9.13 -4.25
N ALA A 210 -3.18 -8.88 -4.51
CA ALA A 210 -2.13 -8.95 -3.50
C ALA A 210 -2.18 -7.73 -2.57
N ALA A 211 -3.17 -7.70 -1.69
CA ALA A 211 -3.37 -6.65 -0.69
C ALA A 211 -3.88 -7.21 0.64
N GLN A 212 -3.67 -6.46 1.71
CA GLN A 212 -4.12 -6.79 3.07
C GLN A 212 -4.67 -5.55 3.78
N LEU A 213 -5.50 -5.80 4.79
CA LEU A 213 -6.00 -4.81 5.73
C LEU A 213 -5.61 -5.23 7.14
N SER A 214 -4.94 -4.34 7.87
CA SER A 214 -4.71 -4.50 9.31
C SER A 214 -5.54 -3.47 10.06
N PHE A 215 -6.51 -3.91 10.85
CA PHE A 215 -7.31 -3.04 11.68
C PHE A 215 -6.54 -2.64 12.94
N ARG A 216 -6.70 -1.39 13.36
CA ARG A 216 -6.10 -0.86 14.58
C ARG A 216 -7.20 -0.55 15.58
N ARG A 217 -6.93 -0.91 16.84
CA ARG A 217 -7.83 -0.68 17.97
C ARG A 217 -7.32 0.45 18.85
N GLY A 218 -8.24 1.24 19.37
CA GLY A 218 -7.97 2.25 20.38
C GLY A 218 -7.83 1.68 21.79
N PRO A 219 -7.52 2.53 22.79
CA PRO A 219 -7.43 2.14 24.19
C PRO A 219 -8.72 1.55 24.77
N ASP A 220 -9.86 1.84 24.15
CA ASP A 220 -11.19 1.34 24.49
C ASP A 220 -11.50 -0.04 23.85
N GLY A 221 -10.53 -0.64 23.15
CA GLY A 221 -10.67 -1.92 22.47
C GLY A 221 -11.45 -1.85 21.16
N ARG A 222 -11.92 -0.66 20.74
CA ARG A 222 -12.70 -0.49 19.51
C ARG A 222 -11.80 -0.22 18.33
N VAL A 223 -12.18 -0.72 17.15
CA VAL A 223 -11.49 -0.40 15.90
C VAL A 223 -11.64 1.10 15.61
N ASN A 224 -10.50 1.78 15.52
CA ASN A 224 -10.40 3.22 15.30
C ASN A 224 -9.64 3.58 14.01
N GLY A 225 -9.15 2.58 13.27
CA GLY A 225 -8.46 2.78 12.02
C GLY A 225 -8.12 1.46 11.34
N LEU A 226 -7.56 1.56 10.13
CA LEU A 226 -6.95 0.44 9.43
C LEU A 226 -5.67 0.87 8.71
N VAL A 227 -4.92 -0.10 8.23
CA VAL A 227 -3.78 0.06 7.33
C VAL A 227 -4.03 -0.82 6.11
N LEU A 228 -4.00 -0.22 4.91
CA LEU A 228 -4.01 -0.95 3.65
C LEU A 228 -2.56 -1.26 3.24
N HIS A 229 -2.23 -2.54 3.14
CA HIS A 229 -0.94 -3.02 2.67
C HIS A 229 -1.09 -3.44 1.21
N GLN A 230 -0.48 -2.71 0.28
CA GLN A 230 -0.55 -3.05 -1.15
C GLN A 230 0.66 -2.52 -1.91
N ASN A 231 1.17 -3.31 -2.86
CA ASN A 231 2.30 -2.94 -3.75
C ASN A 231 3.58 -2.50 -3.02
N GLY A 232 3.80 -2.99 -1.80
CA GLY A 232 4.92 -2.64 -0.92
C GLY A 232 4.72 -1.36 -0.13
N TYR A 233 3.54 -0.76 -0.22
CA TYR A 233 3.14 0.42 0.53
C TYR A 233 2.21 0.04 1.67
N GLU A 234 2.19 0.90 2.68
CA GLU A 234 1.27 0.86 3.80
C GLU A 234 0.56 2.22 3.85
N GLN A 235 -0.77 2.21 3.75
CA GLN A 235 -1.59 3.41 3.74
C GLN A 235 -2.48 3.39 4.97
N GLU A 236 -2.26 4.35 5.85
CA GLU A 236 -3.04 4.48 7.06
C GLU A 236 -4.39 5.15 6.78
N ALA A 237 -5.46 4.63 7.39
CA ALA A 237 -6.79 5.21 7.29
C ALA A 237 -7.48 5.23 8.66
N PRO A 238 -7.49 6.38 9.37
CA PRO A 238 -8.29 6.56 10.56
C PRO A 238 -9.78 6.35 10.27
N ARG A 239 -10.50 5.75 11.21
CA ARG A 239 -11.96 5.60 11.13
C ARG A 239 -12.62 6.96 11.29
N ILE A 240 -13.53 7.30 10.39
CA ILE A 240 -14.22 8.61 10.38
C ILE A 240 -15.62 8.55 10.98
N ASP A 241 -16.10 7.36 11.28
CA ASP A 241 -17.43 7.12 11.83
C ASP A 241 -17.41 7.28 13.36
N ALA A 242 -17.14 8.49 13.83
CA ALA A 242 -17.30 8.82 15.25
C ALA A 242 -18.78 9.11 15.56
N GLY A 243 -19.56 8.05 15.81
CA GLY A 243 -20.83 8.10 16.56
C GLY A 243 -22.08 7.72 15.78
N GLY A 244 -22.70 6.60 16.16
CA GLY A 244 -24.11 6.29 15.86
C GLY A 244 -24.32 4.94 15.20
N GLY A 245 -24.72 3.95 16.00
CA GLY A 245 -25.25 2.70 15.46
C GLY A 245 -26.56 2.92 14.69
N GLY A 246 -26.82 1.98 13.76
CA GLY A 246 -28.16 1.65 13.30
C GLY A 246 -28.84 2.66 12.37
N LYS A 247 -28.72 2.41 11.06
CA LYS A 247 -29.83 2.07 10.14
C LYS A 247 -29.38 2.32 8.71
N ALA A 248 -29.67 1.35 7.84
CA ALA A 248 -29.62 1.51 6.40
C ALA A 248 -30.46 2.73 5.97
N GLY A 249 -29.78 3.85 5.76
CA GLY A 249 -30.35 5.07 5.20
C GLY A 249 -30.56 4.87 3.71
N ARG A 250 -31.84 4.78 3.32
CA ARG A 250 -32.38 4.94 1.96
C ARG A 250 -31.51 5.86 1.10
N ARG A 251 -31.15 5.41 -0.11
CA ARG A 251 -30.63 6.30 -1.17
C ARG A 251 -31.69 7.37 -1.46
N PRO A 252 -31.35 8.67 -1.47
CA PRO A 252 -32.21 9.69 -2.08
C PRO A 252 -32.06 9.59 -3.60
N GLY A 253 -33.15 9.27 -4.32
CA GLY A 253 -33.22 9.53 -5.76
C GLY A 253 -33.47 8.35 -6.71
N GLU A 254 -34.11 7.27 -6.29
CA GLU A 254 -34.76 6.36 -7.24
C GLU A 254 -36.24 6.78 -7.43
N PRO A 255 -36.70 7.05 -8.68
CA PRO A 255 -38.09 7.41 -8.93
C PRO A 255 -39.00 6.19 -8.76
N ASP A 256 -40.09 6.37 -8.00
CA ASP A 256 -41.13 5.36 -7.77
C ASP A 256 -41.81 4.96 -9.09
N GLU A 257 -41.47 3.77 -9.59
CA GLU A 257 -41.98 3.15 -10.82
C GLU A 257 -43.43 2.61 -10.67
N LYS A 258 -44.28 3.28 -9.87
CA LYS A 258 -45.69 2.87 -9.65
C LYS A 258 -46.74 3.98 -9.75
N GLN A 259 -46.43 5.10 -10.40
CA GLN A 259 -47.44 6.07 -10.83
C GLN A 259 -47.33 6.40 -12.32
N ALA A 260 -47.37 5.37 -13.17
CA ALA A 260 -47.49 5.50 -14.62
C ALA A 260 -48.59 4.58 -15.15
N ALA A 261 -49.80 4.71 -14.62
CA ALA A 261 -51.00 4.12 -15.20
C ALA A 261 -52.20 4.98 -14.81
N GLY A 262 -52.35 6.16 -15.43
CA GLY A 262 -53.51 7.00 -15.16
C GLY A 262 -53.43 8.47 -15.55
N ARG A 263 -52.66 8.85 -16.58
CA ARG A 263 -52.78 10.21 -17.13
C ARG A 263 -52.23 10.34 -18.55
N GLN A 264 -52.66 9.46 -19.44
CA GLN A 264 -52.36 9.58 -20.87
C GLN A 264 -53.57 9.30 -21.74
N GLN A 265 -54.70 9.89 -21.38
CA GLN A 265 -55.81 10.16 -22.30
C GLN A 265 -56.47 11.47 -21.85
N ARG A 266 -55.95 12.60 -22.34
CA ARG A 266 -56.61 13.92 -22.50
C ARG A 266 -55.54 14.98 -22.81
N SER A 267 -55.00 14.94 -24.03
CA SER A 267 -54.37 16.11 -24.67
C SER A 267 -54.19 15.87 -26.17
N VAL A 268 -55.31 15.59 -26.85
CA VAL A 268 -55.43 15.76 -28.31
C VAL A 268 -56.83 16.32 -28.57
N ALA A 269 -57.06 17.58 -28.17
CA ALA A 269 -58.17 18.43 -28.62
C ALA A 269 -58.13 19.76 -27.84
N ALA A 270 -57.18 20.65 -28.15
CA ALA A 270 -57.27 22.09 -27.84
C ALA A 270 -56.06 22.87 -28.38
N GLN A 271 -55.75 22.72 -29.67
CA GLN A 271 -54.82 23.63 -30.35
C GLN A 271 -55.28 23.89 -31.79
N CYS A 272 -56.53 24.34 -31.93
CA CYS A 272 -57.07 24.99 -33.11
C CYS A 272 -58.22 25.88 -32.64
N ASP A 273 -57.88 27.04 -32.05
CA ASP A 273 -58.72 28.24 -32.02
C ASP A 273 -58.09 29.26 -31.07
N ARG A 274 -57.15 30.05 -31.59
CA ARG A 274 -56.82 31.40 -31.08
C ARG A 274 -55.84 32.12 -32.02
N ARG A 275 -56.23 32.24 -33.29
CA ARG A 275 -55.61 33.18 -34.25
C ARG A 275 -56.68 33.79 -35.15
N THR A 276 -57.55 34.61 -34.57
CA THR A 276 -58.30 35.67 -35.26
C THR A 276 -58.94 36.57 -34.22
N SER A 277 -58.92 37.89 -34.46
CA SER A 277 -59.55 38.98 -33.70
C SER A 277 -58.66 39.67 -32.66
N GLU A 278 -57.81 40.59 -33.14
CA GLU A 278 -57.62 41.92 -32.54
C GLU A 278 -57.12 42.88 -33.65
N ARG A 279 -58.09 43.45 -34.36
CA ARG A 279 -58.03 44.72 -35.10
C ARG A 279 -59.45 45.24 -35.21
#